data_AF-A0A6J1SCU9-F1
#
_entry.id   AF-A0A6J1SCU9-F1
#
_cell.length_a   1.000
_cell.length_b   1.000
_cell.length_c   1.000
_cell.angle_alpha   90.00
_cell.angle_beta   90.00
_cell.angle_gamma   90.00
#
_symmetry.space_group_name_H-M   'P 1'
#
loop_
_entity.id
_entity.type
_entity.pdbx_description
1 polymer ?
#
loop_
_entity_poly.entity_id
_entity_poly.type
_entity_poly.pdbx_seq_one_letter_code
_entity_poly.pdbx_strand_id
1 'polypeptide(L)'
;MDDETDTKVSPTQTVIKSPEAVENENDSNNANTNQEGQQLSKRMLRKIRKREQWLAKLPEKRAKEREKMKLKRKAARENNESLTSRKQLKQSTMANSSCQVRVAVDLDFDDLMNPRDLGKCVKQLMRCYTLNRRAANPMQLYFTSFNGKSEQEMSKNNGYSNWDVHFKEEPYSQVFQTDDIVYLTSESDNIVTTLDETKVYVIGGLVDHNGHKGLCHRLAEEKKIAHAQLPISEFLELKSRKVLTIDHVFEILLGVSEGLSWKDAFLKVLPQRKGAIGKKENDDHNSTSESSATSESESKNCIALEPLKTCTSESNGTLETEGSITIKGETVEMCNEDVKKLCVDGSQST
;
A
#
# COMPACT_ATOMS: atom_id res chain seq x y z
N MET A 1 41.27 37.83 28.97
CA MET A 1 41.16 37.04 30.22
C MET A 1 40.06 36.01 29.96
N ASP A 2 40.23 35.03 29.07
CA ASP A 2 41.34 34.08 28.86
C ASP A 2 41.68 33.32 30.14
N ASP A 3 41.14 32.10 30.26
CA ASP A 3 41.87 30.83 30.48
C ASP A 3 40.84 29.68 30.42
N GLU A 4 40.83 28.85 29.37
CA GLU A 4 41.48 27.51 29.30
C GLU A 4 41.09 26.59 30.47
N THR A 5 40.42 25.46 30.23
CA THR A 5 41.13 24.22 29.91
C THR A 5 40.26 23.23 29.12
N ASP A 6 40.79 22.83 27.98
CA ASP A 6 40.24 21.85 27.04
C ASP A 6 40.85 20.47 27.36
N THR A 7 40.06 19.55 27.94
CA THR A 7 40.54 18.18 28.21
C THR A 7 40.14 17.24 27.08
N LYS A 8 41.14 16.97 26.24
CA LYS A 8 41.11 16.09 25.07
C LYS A 8 41.04 14.62 25.51
N VAL A 9 39.88 13.98 25.34
CA VAL A 9 39.71 12.53 25.57
C VAL A 9 40.03 11.77 24.27
N SER A 10 41.12 11.02 24.29
CA SER A 10 41.56 10.11 23.21
C SER A 10 40.68 8.85 23.10
N PRO A 11 40.52 8.26 21.90
CA PRO A 11 39.67 7.10 21.71
C PRO A 11 40.37 5.81 22.17
N THR A 12 39.79 5.16 23.17
CA THR A 12 40.20 3.84 23.67
C THR A 12 39.99 2.78 22.60
N GLN A 13 41.09 2.16 22.16
CA GLN A 13 41.07 0.96 21.33
C GLN A 13 40.56 -0.23 22.15
N THR A 14 39.36 -0.70 21.85
CA THR A 14 38.84 -1.98 22.35
C THR A 14 39.49 -3.13 21.57
N VAL A 15 40.51 -3.73 22.17
CA VAL A 15 41.11 -5.00 21.75
C VAL A 15 40.12 -6.12 22.07
N ILE A 16 39.57 -6.77 21.03
CA ILE A 16 38.73 -7.95 21.18
C ILE A 16 39.66 -9.16 21.42
N LYS A 17 39.64 -9.70 22.65
CA LYS A 17 40.26 -10.98 23.03
C LYS A 17 39.45 -12.13 22.42
N SER A 18 40.11 -13.01 21.69
CA SER A 18 39.56 -14.31 21.24
C SER A 18 39.52 -15.30 22.42
N PRO A 19 38.51 -16.19 22.51
CA PRO A 19 38.45 -17.19 23.57
C PRO A 19 39.35 -18.41 23.27
N GLU A 20 40.07 -18.84 24.30
CA GLU A 20 40.88 -20.06 24.38
C GLU A 20 40.00 -21.33 24.25
N ALA A 21 40.50 -22.31 23.49
CA ALA A 21 39.91 -23.63 23.35
C ALA A 21 40.54 -24.59 24.38
N VAL A 22 39.69 -25.32 25.09
CA VAL A 22 40.07 -26.39 26.03
C VAL A 22 40.42 -27.64 25.23
N GLU A 23 41.60 -28.19 25.49
CA GLU A 23 42.12 -29.44 24.94
C GLU A 23 41.39 -30.66 25.51
N ASN A 24 41.16 -31.67 24.68
CA ASN A 24 41.09 -33.07 25.10
C ASN A 24 41.67 -33.94 23.99
N GLU A 25 42.69 -34.71 24.37
CA GLU A 25 43.46 -35.63 23.52
C GLU A 25 42.82 -37.02 23.39
N ASN A 26 43.37 -37.74 22.40
CA ASN A 26 43.25 -39.14 22.02
C ASN A 26 42.06 -39.48 21.11
N ASP A 27 42.24 -40.13 19.95
CA ASP A 27 43.19 -41.19 19.66
C ASP A 27 43.60 -41.26 18.17
N SER A 28 44.70 -41.97 17.94
CA SER A 28 45.53 -42.05 16.73
C SER A 28 44.92 -42.87 15.59
N ASN A 29 45.08 -42.43 14.34
CA ASN A 29 45.88 -43.12 13.30
C ASN A 29 45.66 -42.58 11.87
N ASN A 30 46.77 -42.07 11.33
CA ASN A 30 47.33 -42.29 9.99
C ASN A 30 46.43 -42.11 8.73
N ALA A 31 46.65 -41.03 7.98
CA ALA A 31 47.30 -41.04 6.66
C ALA A 31 46.96 -39.80 5.79
N ASN A 32 47.99 -39.25 5.18
CA ASN A 32 48.01 -38.44 3.95
C ASN A 32 47.31 -37.07 3.91
N THR A 33 48.16 -36.04 3.95
CA THR A 33 48.25 -34.93 2.98
C THR A 33 46.98 -34.65 2.17
N ASN A 34 46.26 -33.58 2.54
CA ASN A 34 45.74 -32.62 1.56
C ASN A 34 45.45 -31.29 2.25
N GLN A 35 46.37 -30.34 2.03
CA GLN A 35 46.11 -28.92 2.20
C GLN A 35 45.12 -28.49 1.11
N GLU A 36 43.82 -28.65 1.36
CA GLU A 36 42.79 -27.99 0.56
C GLU A 36 42.20 -26.85 1.38
N GLY A 37 42.66 -25.64 1.06
CA GLY A 37 42.05 -24.41 1.56
C GLY A 37 40.55 -24.48 1.31
N GLN A 38 39.77 -24.36 2.37
CA GLN A 38 38.32 -24.48 2.37
C GLN A 38 37.73 -23.37 1.48
N GLN A 39 37.56 -23.67 0.18
CA GLN A 39 37.06 -22.72 -0.80
C GLN A 39 35.63 -22.34 -0.39
N LEU A 40 35.42 -21.06 -0.10
CA LEU A 40 34.10 -20.51 0.19
C LEU A 40 33.11 -21.01 -0.86
N SER A 41 31.96 -21.55 -0.43
CA SER A 41 30.95 -22.05 -1.37
C SER A 41 30.62 -20.99 -2.43
N LYS A 42 30.36 -21.41 -3.68
CA LYS A 42 29.92 -20.52 -4.78
C LYS A 42 28.80 -19.57 -4.35
N ARG A 43 27.92 -20.00 -3.43
CA ARG A 43 26.84 -19.18 -2.86
C ARG A 43 27.34 -18.07 -1.94
N MET A 44 28.39 -18.33 -1.16
CA MET A 44 29.03 -17.39 -0.26
C MET A 44 29.85 -16.35 -1.05
N LEU A 45 30.65 -16.79 -2.03
CA LEU A 45 31.32 -15.91 -3.00
C LEU A 45 30.34 -14.97 -3.71
N ARG A 46 29.18 -15.49 -4.16
CA ARG A 46 28.13 -14.68 -4.78
C ARG A 46 27.53 -13.65 -3.81
N LYS A 47 27.38 -13.98 -2.52
CA LYS A 47 26.93 -13.03 -1.49
C LYS A 47 27.96 -11.93 -1.26
N ILE A 48 29.24 -12.28 -1.15
CA ILE A 48 30.37 -11.34 -0.96
C ILE A 48 30.43 -10.37 -2.14
N ARG A 49 30.46 -10.89 -3.38
CA ARG A 49 30.49 -10.06 -4.59
C ARG A 49 29.30 -9.12 -4.71
N LYS A 50 28.09 -9.58 -4.35
CA LYS A 50 26.90 -8.73 -4.29
C LYS A 50 27.05 -7.60 -3.25
N ARG A 51 27.65 -7.90 -2.10
CA ARG A 51 27.89 -6.90 -1.05
C ARG A 51 28.94 -5.87 -1.48
N GLU A 52 30.02 -6.29 -2.13
CA GLU A 52 31.03 -5.39 -2.71
C GLU A 52 30.42 -4.49 -3.79
N GLN A 53 29.63 -5.05 -4.71
CA GLN A 53 28.91 -4.26 -5.72
C GLN A 53 27.93 -3.27 -5.08
N TRP A 54 27.24 -3.65 -4.00
CA TRP A 54 26.36 -2.74 -3.26
C TRP A 54 27.14 -1.62 -2.57
N LEU A 55 28.27 -1.93 -1.93
CA LEU A 55 29.16 -0.94 -1.30
C LEU A 55 29.72 0.04 -2.33
N ALA A 56 30.13 -0.45 -3.51
CA ALA A 56 30.62 0.39 -4.60
C ALA A 56 29.54 1.36 -5.14
N LYS A 57 28.28 0.93 -5.19
CA LYS A 57 27.14 1.77 -5.63
C LYS A 57 26.58 2.69 -4.53
N LEU A 58 26.98 2.49 -3.28
CA LEU A 58 26.42 3.23 -2.14
C LEU A 58 26.72 4.74 -2.18
N PRO A 59 27.93 5.21 -2.54
CA PRO A 59 28.22 6.64 -2.67
C PRO A 59 27.38 7.32 -3.76
N GLU A 60 27.25 6.69 -4.93
CA GLU A 60 26.43 7.18 -6.03
C GLU A 60 24.96 7.27 -5.62
N LYS A 61 24.44 6.23 -4.95
CA LYS A 61 23.06 6.22 -4.43
C LYS A 61 22.84 7.34 -3.41
N ARG A 62 23.79 7.56 -2.49
CA ARG A 62 23.73 8.66 -1.51
C ARG A 62 23.80 10.03 -2.18
N ALA A 63 24.59 10.21 -3.25
CA ALA A 63 24.67 11.45 -4.00
C ALA A 63 23.33 11.76 -4.71
N LYS A 64 22.75 10.78 -5.41
CA LYS A 64 21.43 10.88 -6.04
C LYS A 64 20.32 11.19 -5.03
N GLU A 65 20.33 10.55 -3.86
CA GLU A 65 19.38 10.86 -2.78
C GLU A 65 19.55 12.29 -2.24
N ARG A 66 20.78 12.76 -2.05
CA ARG A 66 21.07 14.15 -1.61
C ARG A 66 20.57 15.17 -2.64
N GLU A 67 20.81 14.93 -3.92
CA GLU A 67 20.34 15.80 -5.01
C GLU A 67 18.80 15.84 -5.07
N LYS A 68 18.14 14.67 -5.02
CA LYS A 68 16.68 14.58 -4.95
C LYS A 68 16.10 15.35 -3.76
N MET A 69 16.75 15.28 -2.59
CA MET A 69 16.34 16.03 -1.41
C MET A 69 16.55 17.55 -1.55
N LYS A 70 17.63 17.98 -2.22
CA LYS A 70 17.84 19.41 -2.54
C LYS A 70 16.74 19.92 -3.48
N LEU A 71 16.43 19.17 -4.54
CA LEU A 71 15.39 19.51 -5.50
C LEU A 71 14.02 19.61 -4.82
N LYS A 72 13.68 18.64 -3.96
CA LYS A 72 12.44 18.67 -3.16
C LYS A 72 12.36 19.89 -2.25
N ARG A 73 13.46 20.27 -1.60
CA ARG A 73 13.51 21.48 -0.76
C ARG A 73 13.37 22.76 -1.58
N LYS A 74 13.92 22.80 -2.80
CA LYS A 74 13.78 23.94 -3.70
C LYS A 74 12.32 24.10 -4.14
N ALA A 75 11.70 23.03 -4.63
CA ALA A 75 10.29 23.01 -5.03
C ALA A 75 9.35 23.40 -3.88
N ALA A 76 9.59 22.88 -2.66
CA ALA A 76 8.81 23.25 -1.49
C ALA A 76 8.91 24.76 -1.16
N ARG A 77 10.09 25.37 -1.33
CA ARG A 77 10.27 26.82 -1.17
C ARG A 77 9.55 27.62 -2.25
N GLU A 78 9.59 27.15 -3.50
CA GLU A 78 8.93 27.80 -4.64
C GLU A 78 7.40 27.75 -4.51
N ASN A 79 6.86 26.64 -4.00
CA ASN A 79 5.42 26.45 -3.78
C ASN A 79 4.93 26.98 -2.43
N ASN A 80 5.81 27.61 -1.63
CA ASN A 80 5.53 28.03 -0.26
C ASN A 80 4.96 26.90 0.63
N GLU A 81 5.34 25.66 0.33
CA GLU A 81 4.96 24.46 1.09
C GLU A 81 5.98 24.19 2.19
N SER A 82 5.51 24.09 3.44
CA SER A 82 6.35 23.65 4.54
C SER A 82 6.59 22.14 4.43
N LEU A 83 7.85 21.72 4.24
CA LEU A 83 8.21 20.32 4.47
C LEU A 83 8.03 19.99 5.96
N THR A 84 7.31 18.91 6.26
CA THR A 84 7.11 18.43 7.63
C THR A 84 8.45 18.24 8.33
N SER A 85 8.77 19.15 9.25
CA SER A 85 10.01 19.13 10.01
C SER A 85 9.91 18.16 11.18
N ARG A 86 11.04 17.60 11.64
CA ARG A 86 11.07 16.80 12.87
C ARG A 86 10.50 17.56 14.08
N LYS A 87 10.61 18.89 14.11
CA LYS A 87 10.03 19.73 15.17
C LYS A 87 8.50 19.74 15.11
N GLN A 88 7.92 19.94 13.92
CA GLN A 88 6.47 19.88 13.71
C GLN A 88 5.92 18.49 14.07
N LEU A 89 6.61 17.42 13.68
CA LEU A 89 6.19 16.07 14.05
C LEU A 89 6.14 15.91 15.57
N LYS A 90 7.08 16.45 16.35
CA LYS A 90 7.04 16.37 17.81
C LYS A 90 5.83 17.07 18.44
N GLN A 91 5.21 18.03 17.75
CA GLN A 91 4.04 18.76 18.24
C GLN A 91 2.73 18.06 17.84
N SER A 92 2.67 17.44 16.66
CA SER A 92 1.53 16.63 16.20
C SER A 92 1.57 15.26 16.91
N THR A 93 0.96 15.17 18.09
CA THR A 93 0.79 13.94 18.88
C THR A 93 -0.68 13.61 19.04
N MET A 94 -1.02 12.33 19.20
CA MET A 94 -2.40 11.87 19.42
C MET A 94 -3.05 12.57 20.62
N ALA A 95 -2.29 12.79 21.70
CA ALA A 95 -2.74 13.53 22.88
C ALA A 95 -3.09 15.01 22.62
N ASN A 96 -2.50 15.63 21.61
CA ASN A 96 -2.76 17.04 21.24
C ASN A 96 -3.68 17.15 20.02
N SER A 97 -4.19 16.02 19.51
CA SER A 97 -5.04 15.99 18.34
C SER A 97 -6.44 16.49 18.69
N SER A 98 -7.05 17.25 17.78
CA SER A 98 -8.47 17.56 17.88
C SER A 98 -9.36 16.37 17.48
N CYS A 99 -8.81 15.39 16.74
CA CYS A 99 -9.52 14.18 16.33
C CYS A 99 -9.51 13.13 17.43
N GLN A 100 -10.71 12.76 17.90
CA GLN A 100 -10.90 11.73 18.95
C GLN A 100 -11.31 10.36 18.40
N VAL A 101 -11.48 10.24 17.07
CA VAL A 101 -11.76 8.96 16.41
C VAL A 101 -10.67 7.94 16.78
N ARG A 102 -11.11 6.80 17.32
CA ARG A 102 -10.22 5.68 17.67
C ARG A 102 -10.19 4.68 16.52
N VAL A 103 -8.99 4.23 16.17
CA VAL A 103 -8.77 3.17 15.19
C VAL A 103 -7.86 2.13 15.80
N ALA A 104 -8.32 0.88 15.84
CA ALA A 104 -7.55 -0.24 16.37
C ALA A 104 -7.22 -1.23 15.25
N VAL A 105 -6.00 -1.76 15.25
CA VAL A 105 -5.64 -2.92 14.41
C VAL A 105 -5.58 -4.16 15.29
N ASP A 106 -6.43 -5.13 14.98
CA ASP A 106 -6.57 -6.40 15.67
C ASP A 106 -5.52 -7.41 15.19
N LEU A 107 -4.53 -7.72 16.03
CA LEU A 107 -3.40 -8.58 15.66
C LEU A 107 -3.56 -10.04 16.13
N ASP A 108 -4.77 -10.46 16.50
CA ASP A 108 -5.09 -11.83 16.93
C ASP A 108 -5.10 -12.87 15.79
N PHE A 109 -4.31 -12.64 14.74
CA PHE A 109 -4.27 -13.44 13.51
C PHE A 109 -2.86 -13.94 13.15
N ASP A 110 -1.90 -13.82 14.07
CA ASP A 110 -0.51 -14.20 13.86
C ASP A 110 -0.32 -15.63 13.34
N ASP A 111 -1.16 -16.56 13.78
CA ASP A 111 -1.11 -17.97 13.38
C ASP A 111 -1.65 -18.23 11.98
N LEU A 112 -2.41 -17.29 11.42
CA LEU A 112 -2.93 -17.36 10.04
C LEU A 112 -1.93 -16.82 9.00
N MET A 113 -0.83 -16.21 9.45
CA MET A 113 0.17 -15.62 8.57
C MET A 113 1.49 -16.40 8.59
N ASN A 114 1.99 -16.73 7.40
CA ASN A 114 3.37 -17.17 7.26
C ASN A 114 4.34 -16.00 7.53
N PRO A 115 5.65 -16.25 7.79
CA PRO A 115 6.60 -15.18 8.12
C PRO A 115 6.73 -14.07 7.06
N ARG A 116 6.47 -14.38 5.79
CA ARG A 116 6.53 -13.38 4.71
C ARG A 116 5.33 -12.44 4.78
N ASP A 117 4.14 -12.98 5.03
CA ASP A 117 2.92 -12.19 5.14
C ASP A 117 2.85 -11.42 6.47
N LEU A 118 3.34 -11.99 7.56
CA LEU A 118 3.54 -11.27 8.82
C LEU A 118 4.46 -10.05 8.63
N GLY A 119 5.58 -10.22 7.93
CA GLY A 119 6.47 -9.11 7.57
C GLY A 119 5.83 -8.07 6.62
N LYS A 120 4.74 -8.40 5.92
CA LYS A 120 3.93 -7.42 5.16
C LYS A 120 2.93 -6.73 6.08
N CYS A 121 2.30 -7.46 7.01
CA CYS A 121 1.41 -6.89 8.02
C CYS A 121 2.15 -5.79 8.81
N VAL A 122 3.32 -6.10 9.38
CA VAL A 122 4.14 -5.11 10.12
C VAL A 122 4.50 -3.90 9.26
N LYS A 123 4.78 -4.06 7.97
CA LYS A 123 5.03 -2.92 7.06
C LYS A 123 3.80 -2.06 6.84
N GLN A 124 2.60 -2.65 6.81
CA GLN A 124 1.35 -1.90 6.75
C GLN A 124 1.11 -1.14 8.07
N LEU A 125 1.37 -1.76 9.24
CA LEU A 125 1.32 -1.07 10.54
C LEU A 125 2.27 0.14 10.60
N MET A 126 3.51 -0.03 10.13
CA MET A 126 4.48 1.07 9.99
C MET A 126 3.96 2.20 9.09
N ARG A 127 3.24 1.84 8.02
CA ARG A 127 2.63 2.81 7.11
C ARG A 127 1.49 3.56 7.80
N CYS A 128 0.59 2.88 8.50
CA CYS A 128 -0.45 3.50 9.32
C CYS A 128 0.13 4.52 10.29
N TYR A 129 1.13 4.11 11.08
CA TYR A 129 1.83 5.00 12.01
C TYR A 129 2.43 6.23 11.30
N THR A 130 3.14 6.01 10.19
CA THR A 130 3.79 7.10 9.45
C THR A 130 2.78 8.11 8.89
N LEU A 131 1.62 7.63 8.41
CA LEU A 131 0.53 8.47 7.94
C LEU A 131 -0.06 9.27 9.10
N ASN A 132 -0.40 8.60 10.21
CA ASN A 132 -1.02 9.23 11.37
C ASN A 132 -0.13 10.33 11.96
N ARG A 133 1.18 10.06 12.11
CA ARG A 133 2.15 11.04 12.64
C ARG A 133 2.31 12.29 11.78
N ARG A 134 1.89 12.24 10.52
CA ARG A 134 1.99 13.35 9.58
C ARG A 134 0.65 14.04 9.34
N ALA A 135 -0.42 13.51 9.90
CA ALA A 135 -1.74 14.12 9.86
C ALA A 135 -1.73 15.46 10.60
N ALA A 136 -2.63 16.36 10.19
CA ALA A 136 -2.87 17.59 10.93
C ALA A 136 -3.49 17.26 12.30
N ASN A 137 -4.44 16.33 12.30
CA ASN A 137 -5.12 15.83 13.49
C ASN A 137 -5.01 14.29 13.51
N PRO A 138 -3.95 13.73 14.12
CA PRO A 138 -3.79 12.28 14.22
C PRO A 138 -5.01 11.61 14.88
N MET A 139 -5.48 10.49 14.32
CA MET A 139 -6.46 9.64 14.99
C MET A 139 -5.81 8.92 16.19
N GLN A 140 -6.62 8.47 17.14
CA GLN A 140 -6.14 7.69 18.28
C GLN A 140 -5.88 6.24 17.82
N LEU A 141 -4.63 5.90 17.55
CA LEU A 141 -4.21 4.63 16.94
C LEU A 141 -3.80 3.58 17.99
N TYR A 142 -4.37 2.39 17.88
CA TYR A 142 -4.13 1.24 18.75
C TYR A 142 -3.68 0.01 17.94
N PHE A 143 -2.75 -0.75 18.50
CA PHE A 143 -2.46 -2.12 18.08
C PHE A 143 -2.80 -3.05 19.25
N THR A 144 -3.85 -3.85 19.09
CA THR A 144 -4.38 -4.76 20.13
C THR A 144 -3.99 -6.20 19.82
N SER A 145 -4.01 -7.07 20.83
CA SER A 145 -3.44 -8.42 20.72
C SER A 145 -1.98 -8.37 20.24
N PHE A 146 -1.25 -7.29 20.58
CA PHE A 146 0.13 -7.08 20.16
C PHE A 146 1.07 -7.87 21.06
N ASN A 147 1.26 -9.14 20.73
CA ASN A 147 2.13 -10.08 21.42
C ASN A 147 2.72 -11.08 20.40
N GLY A 148 3.52 -12.04 20.87
CA GLY A 148 3.91 -13.19 20.04
C GLY A 148 4.71 -12.82 18.78
N LYS A 149 4.23 -13.26 17.61
CA LYS A 149 5.00 -13.17 16.35
C LYS A 149 5.01 -11.74 15.80
N SER A 150 3.89 -11.03 15.90
CA SER A 150 3.76 -9.63 15.46
C SER A 150 4.68 -8.71 16.24
N GLU A 151 4.76 -8.88 17.57
CA GLU A 151 5.70 -8.14 18.42
C GLU A 151 7.15 -8.43 18.03
N GLN A 152 7.51 -9.71 17.90
CA GLN A 152 8.86 -10.13 17.50
C GLN A 152 9.26 -9.56 16.14
N GLU A 153 8.35 -9.57 15.16
CA GLU A 153 8.62 -8.99 13.83
C GLU A 153 8.72 -7.45 13.89
N MET A 154 7.88 -6.79 14.69
CA MET A 154 7.93 -5.34 14.91
C MET A 154 9.25 -4.91 15.58
N SER A 155 9.76 -5.69 16.52
CA SER A 155 10.99 -5.40 17.28
C SER A 155 12.25 -5.20 16.41
N LYS A 156 12.22 -5.72 15.19
CA LYS A 156 13.28 -5.51 14.18
C LYS A 156 13.38 -4.06 13.69
N ASN A 157 12.38 -3.23 13.99
CA ASN A 157 12.34 -1.81 13.65
C ASN A 157 12.75 -0.98 14.87
N ASN A 158 14.00 -0.50 14.86
CA ASN A 158 14.55 0.27 15.97
C ASN A 158 13.66 1.46 16.37
N GLY A 159 13.33 1.53 17.66
CA GLY A 159 12.60 2.64 18.25
C GLY A 159 11.08 2.59 18.09
N TYR A 160 10.50 1.44 17.71
CA TYR A 160 9.04 1.27 17.67
C TYR A 160 8.37 1.51 19.03
N SER A 161 9.05 1.18 20.14
CA SER A 161 8.58 1.43 21.50
C SER A 161 8.39 2.91 21.84
N ASN A 162 9.02 3.82 21.08
CA ASN A 162 8.85 5.27 21.24
C ASN A 162 7.78 5.84 20.30
N TRP A 163 7.03 4.99 19.59
CA TRP A 163 5.98 5.46 18.71
C TRP A 163 4.79 5.95 19.52
N ASP A 164 4.21 7.04 19.04
CA ASP A 164 2.93 7.56 19.54
C ASP A 164 1.80 6.67 18.99
N VAL A 165 1.66 5.50 19.61
CA VAL A 165 0.68 4.44 19.34
C VAL A 165 0.39 3.74 20.67
N HIS A 166 -0.85 3.33 20.88
CA HIS A 166 -1.20 2.48 22.00
C HIS A 166 -0.97 1.00 21.65
N PHE A 167 0.16 0.45 22.07
CA PHE A 167 0.40 -0.99 22.04
C PHE A 167 -0.32 -1.66 23.21
N LYS A 168 -1.17 -2.65 22.93
CA LYS A 168 -1.95 -3.41 23.92
C LYS A 168 -1.78 -4.91 23.66
N GLU A 169 -1.34 -5.62 24.69
CA GLU A 169 -1.24 -7.09 24.63
C GLU A 169 -2.64 -7.73 24.63
N GLU A 170 -3.60 -7.05 25.26
CA GLU A 170 -4.98 -7.49 25.38
C GLU A 170 -5.75 -7.35 24.05
N PRO A 171 -6.76 -8.21 23.81
CA PRO A 171 -7.62 -8.09 22.65
C PRO A 171 -8.48 -6.82 22.73
N TYR A 172 -8.89 -6.29 21.57
CA TYR A 172 -9.70 -5.07 21.48
C TYR A 172 -10.97 -5.13 22.35
N SER A 173 -11.57 -6.31 22.53
CA SER A 173 -12.76 -6.52 23.35
C SER A 173 -12.54 -6.32 24.86
N GLN A 174 -11.29 -6.32 25.33
CA GLN A 174 -10.94 -5.99 26.71
C GLN A 174 -10.44 -4.55 26.85
N VAL A 175 -9.94 -3.96 25.77
CA VAL A 175 -9.43 -2.58 25.74
C VAL A 175 -10.55 -1.55 25.63
N PHE A 176 -11.63 -1.88 24.92
CA PHE A 176 -12.74 -0.97 24.63
C PHE A 176 -14.07 -1.51 25.11
N GLN A 177 -15.04 -0.62 25.34
CA GLN A 177 -16.41 -1.00 25.64
C GLN A 177 -17.07 -1.59 24.40
N THR A 178 -17.87 -2.65 24.58
CA THR A 178 -18.55 -3.36 23.48
C THR A 178 -19.34 -2.42 22.57
N ASP A 179 -20.07 -1.47 23.16
CA ASP A 179 -20.95 -0.54 22.43
C ASP A 179 -20.17 0.48 21.60
N ASP A 180 -18.89 0.70 21.90
CA ASP A 180 -18.03 1.61 21.16
C ASP A 180 -17.42 0.95 19.92
N ILE A 181 -17.40 -0.39 19.86
CA ILE A 181 -16.66 -1.13 18.83
C ILE A 181 -17.47 -1.25 17.54
N VAL A 182 -16.85 -0.84 16.43
CA VAL A 182 -17.30 -1.12 15.06
C VAL A 182 -16.21 -1.87 14.31
N TYR A 183 -16.41 -3.17 14.06
CA TYR A 183 -15.47 -3.98 13.29
C TYR A 183 -15.64 -3.74 11.78
N LEU A 184 -14.60 -3.22 11.13
CA LEU A 184 -14.61 -2.96 9.70
C LEU A 184 -14.32 -4.23 8.90
N THR A 185 -15.27 -4.63 8.05
CA THR A 185 -15.18 -5.86 7.24
C THR A 185 -15.94 -5.70 5.93
N SER A 186 -15.40 -6.24 4.83
CA SER A 186 -15.96 -6.07 3.48
C SER A 186 -17.28 -6.79 3.24
N GLU A 187 -17.57 -7.82 4.04
CA GLU A 187 -18.76 -8.67 3.91
C GLU A 187 -19.95 -8.17 4.74
N SER A 188 -19.78 -7.13 5.56
CA SER A 188 -20.86 -6.60 6.39
C SER A 188 -21.96 -5.96 5.54
N ASP A 189 -23.22 -6.27 5.83
CA ASP A 189 -24.38 -5.62 5.21
C ASP A 189 -24.55 -4.16 5.65
N ASN A 190 -24.04 -3.78 6.83
CA ASN A 190 -24.06 -2.40 7.30
C ASN A 190 -22.97 -1.57 6.63
N ILE A 191 -23.25 -0.30 6.32
CA ILE A 191 -22.31 0.63 5.69
C ILE A 191 -21.96 1.76 6.66
N VAL A 192 -20.66 2.07 6.80
CA VAL A 192 -20.23 3.26 7.57
C VAL A 192 -20.40 4.52 6.72
N THR A 193 -21.30 5.41 7.14
CA THR A 193 -21.60 6.66 6.43
C THR A 193 -20.84 7.84 7.02
N THR A 194 -20.61 7.86 8.33
CA THR A 194 -19.87 8.91 9.05
C THR A 194 -18.94 8.30 10.09
N LEU A 195 -17.87 9.04 10.42
CA LEU A 195 -17.00 8.69 11.54
C LEU A 195 -17.50 9.35 12.82
N ASP A 196 -17.82 8.53 13.81
CA ASP A 196 -18.23 8.96 15.14
C ASP A 196 -17.01 8.95 16.07
N GLU A 197 -16.72 10.10 16.68
CA GLU A 197 -15.60 10.29 17.61
C GLU A 197 -15.72 9.48 18.90
N THR A 198 -16.94 9.04 19.24
CA THR A 198 -17.20 8.17 20.39
C THR A 198 -16.89 6.71 20.10
N LYS A 199 -16.70 6.31 18.84
CA LYS A 199 -16.49 4.91 18.45
C LYS A 199 -15.02 4.55 18.27
N VAL A 200 -14.77 3.24 18.25
CA VAL A 200 -13.52 2.64 17.81
C VAL A 200 -13.76 1.77 16.58
N TYR A 201 -13.05 2.10 15.50
CA TYR A 201 -13.09 1.36 14.26
C TYR A 201 -11.99 0.32 14.24
N VAL A 202 -12.35 -0.96 14.28
CA VAL A 202 -11.40 -2.08 14.33
C VAL A 202 -11.11 -2.58 12.93
N ILE A 203 -9.82 -2.70 12.57
CA ILE A 203 -9.33 -3.24 11.31
C ILE A 203 -8.65 -4.58 11.61
N GLY A 204 -9.00 -5.63 10.87
CA GLY A 204 -8.30 -6.91 10.97
C GLY A 204 -6.84 -6.79 10.52
N GLY A 205 -5.90 -7.06 11.43
CA GLY A 205 -4.45 -7.04 11.19
C GLY A 205 -3.92 -8.25 10.43
N LEU A 206 -4.60 -8.60 9.33
CA LEU A 206 -4.39 -9.82 8.58
C LEU A 206 -3.90 -9.55 7.15
N VAL A 207 -2.87 -10.27 6.72
CA VAL A 207 -2.42 -10.33 5.32
C VAL A 207 -2.54 -11.76 4.82
N ASP A 208 -3.66 -12.07 4.18
CA ASP A 208 -4.02 -13.42 3.75
C ASP A 208 -4.24 -13.56 2.24
N HIS A 209 -4.06 -12.47 1.47
CA HIS A 209 -4.43 -12.40 0.05
C HIS A 209 -5.91 -12.73 -0.20
N ASN A 210 -6.76 -12.44 0.80
CA ASN A 210 -8.18 -12.79 0.84
C ASN A 210 -8.43 -14.32 0.73
N GLY A 211 -7.62 -15.11 1.42
CA GLY A 211 -7.79 -16.55 1.60
C GLY A 211 -8.85 -16.92 2.64
N HIS A 212 -9.02 -16.08 3.67
CA HIS A 212 -9.97 -16.24 4.78
C HIS A 212 -11.18 -15.31 4.62
N LYS A 213 -11.95 -15.51 3.55
CA LYS A 213 -13.13 -14.69 3.24
C LYS A 213 -14.12 -14.65 4.42
N GLY A 214 -14.58 -13.46 4.79
CA GLY A 214 -15.57 -13.27 5.84
C GLY A 214 -15.11 -13.62 7.25
N LEU A 215 -13.82 -13.86 7.50
CA LEU A 215 -13.31 -14.19 8.83
C LEU A 215 -13.63 -13.10 9.85
N CYS A 216 -13.28 -11.85 9.55
CA CYS A 216 -13.53 -10.72 10.44
C CYS A 216 -15.02 -10.49 10.68
N HIS A 217 -15.84 -10.63 9.63
CA HIS A 217 -17.29 -10.52 9.72
C HIS A 217 -17.90 -11.56 10.65
N ARG A 218 -17.57 -12.84 10.44
CA ARG A 218 -18.04 -13.94 11.29
C ARG A 218 -17.61 -13.76 12.74
N LEU A 219 -16.37 -13.34 12.99
CA LEU A 219 -15.89 -13.06 14.36
C LEU A 219 -16.68 -11.93 15.01
N ALA A 220 -17.04 -10.89 14.26
CA ALA A 220 -17.87 -9.80 14.79
C ALA A 220 -19.30 -10.26 15.12
N GLU A 221 -19.91 -11.08 14.26
CA GLU A 221 -21.24 -11.68 14.51
C GLU A 221 -21.24 -12.61 15.72
N GLU A 222 -20.24 -13.51 15.82
CA GLU A 222 -20.08 -14.43 16.94
C GLU A 222 -19.93 -13.68 18.27
N LYS A 223 -19.18 -12.57 18.26
CA LYS A 223 -18.98 -11.69 19.43
C LYS A 223 -20.13 -10.70 19.64
N LYS A 224 -21.11 -10.64 18.73
CA LYS A 224 -22.25 -9.71 18.76
C LYS A 224 -21.84 -8.24 18.91
N ILE A 225 -20.78 -7.84 18.23
CA ILE A 225 -20.32 -6.45 18.17
C ILE A 225 -20.79 -5.80 16.86
N ALA A 226 -20.92 -4.48 16.85
CA ALA A 226 -21.26 -3.79 15.62
C ALA A 226 -20.16 -4.02 14.56
N HIS A 227 -20.57 -4.13 13.31
CA HIS A 227 -19.68 -4.28 12.17
C HIS A 227 -20.20 -3.48 10.98
N ALA A 228 -19.30 -2.99 10.13
CA ALA A 228 -19.65 -2.19 8.96
C ALA A 228 -18.62 -2.39 7.82
N GLN A 229 -19.06 -2.23 6.58
CA GLN A 229 -18.18 -2.08 5.41
C GLN A 229 -17.98 -0.60 5.08
N LEU A 230 -16.87 -0.28 4.41
CA LEU A 230 -16.67 1.05 3.83
C LEU A 230 -17.64 1.29 2.65
N PRO A 231 -18.10 2.53 2.40
CA PRO A 231 -19.07 2.85 1.34
C PRO A 231 -18.44 2.85 -0.07
N ILE A 232 -17.56 1.90 -0.37
CA ILE A 232 -16.81 1.82 -1.63
C ILE A 232 -17.78 1.69 -2.82
N SER A 233 -18.81 0.87 -2.68
CA SER A 233 -19.78 0.54 -3.74
C SER A 233 -20.62 1.73 -4.20
N GLU A 234 -20.82 2.70 -3.30
CA GLU A 234 -21.61 3.91 -3.55
C GLU A 234 -20.84 4.87 -4.45
N PHE A 235 -19.52 4.99 -4.23
CA PHE A 235 -18.71 6.00 -4.89
C PHE A 235 -17.84 5.47 -6.04
N LEU A 236 -17.53 4.16 -6.06
CA LEU A 236 -16.60 3.56 -7.00
C LEU A 236 -17.09 2.26 -7.61
N GLU A 237 -16.95 2.15 -8.93
CA GLU A 237 -17.01 0.88 -9.64
C GLU A 237 -15.62 0.27 -9.74
N LEU A 238 -15.36 -0.79 -8.96
CA LEU A 238 -14.11 -1.54 -9.04
C LEU A 238 -14.33 -2.82 -9.85
N LYS A 239 -13.51 -3.03 -10.89
CA LYS A 239 -13.46 -4.32 -11.61
C LYS A 239 -12.88 -5.45 -10.74
N SER A 240 -12.16 -5.08 -9.68
CA SER A 240 -11.55 -6.01 -8.72
C SER A 240 -12.40 -6.14 -7.45
N ARG A 241 -12.05 -7.12 -6.62
CA ARG A 241 -12.63 -7.31 -5.28
C ARG A 241 -12.50 -6.03 -4.44
N LYS A 242 -13.47 -5.82 -3.54
CA LYS A 242 -13.59 -4.66 -2.64
C LYS A 242 -12.83 -4.82 -1.32
N VAL A 243 -11.89 -5.76 -1.26
CA VAL A 243 -11.05 -6.01 -0.09
C VAL A 243 -9.79 -5.15 -0.19
N LEU A 244 -9.58 -4.32 0.83
CA LEU A 244 -8.47 -3.38 0.92
C LEU A 244 -7.42 -3.87 1.93
N THR A 245 -6.21 -3.33 1.83
CA THR A 245 -5.14 -3.61 2.79
C THR A 245 -5.32 -2.75 4.04
N ILE A 246 -4.68 -3.15 5.16
CA ILE A 246 -4.78 -2.49 6.47
C ILE A 246 -4.45 -1.00 6.34
N ASP A 247 -3.35 -0.69 5.63
CA ASP A 247 -2.88 0.67 5.43
C ASP A 247 -3.79 1.50 4.53
N HIS A 248 -4.44 0.90 3.52
CA HIS A 248 -5.42 1.62 2.70
C HIS A 248 -6.68 1.95 3.49
N VAL A 249 -7.22 1.00 4.26
CA VAL A 249 -8.39 1.27 5.13
C VAL A 249 -8.05 2.40 6.10
N PHE A 250 -6.89 2.32 6.76
CA PHE A 250 -6.43 3.36 7.66
C PHE A 250 -6.27 4.73 6.95
N GLU A 251 -5.64 4.79 5.78
CA GLU A 251 -5.43 6.03 5.03
C GLU A 251 -6.76 6.67 4.57
N ILE A 252 -7.76 5.85 4.25
CA ILE A 252 -9.12 6.33 3.93
C ILE A 252 -9.78 6.95 5.16
N LEU A 253 -9.79 6.23 6.30
CA LEU A 253 -10.37 6.74 7.55
C LEU A 253 -9.70 8.05 7.98
N LEU A 254 -8.36 8.10 7.87
CA LEU A 254 -7.60 9.31 8.16
C LEU A 254 -8.04 10.48 7.27
N GLY A 255 -8.16 10.25 5.96
CA GLY A 255 -8.65 11.27 5.03
C GLY A 255 -10.04 11.80 5.38
N VAL A 256 -10.97 10.90 5.71
CA VAL A 256 -12.34 11.29 6.11
C VAL A 256 -12.34 12.04 7.44
N SER A 257 -11.54 11.63 8.43
CA SER A 257 -11.40 12.38 9.68
C SER A 257 -10.79 13.78 9.51
N GLU A 258 -10.03 13.99 8.44
CA GLU A 258 -9.50 15.32 8.04
C GLU A 258 -10.50 16.13 7.20
N GLY A 259 -11.73 15.63 7.01
CA GLY A 259 -12.82 16.33 6.32
C GLY A 259 -12.94 16.02 4.83
N LEU A 260 -12.22 15.02 4.30
CA LEU A 260 -12.44 14.57 2.93
C LEU A 260 -13.78 13.83 2.81
N SER A 261 -14.43 13.97 1.64
CA SER A 261 -15.52 13.08 1.28
C SER A 261 -15.00 11.64 1.15
N TRP A 262 -15.86 10.64 1.35
CA TRP A 262 -15.50 9.23 1.12
C TRP A 262 -14.95 9.01 -0.29
N LYS A 263 -15.59 9.62 -1.31
CA LYS A 263 -15.16 9.54 -2.71
C LYS A 263 -13.74 10.06 -2.90
N ASP A 264 -13.41 11.23 -2.35
CA ASP A 264 -12.09 11.82 -2.48
C ASP A 264 -11.03 11.02 -1.72
N ALA A 265 -11.38 10.53 -0.52
CA ALA A 265 -10.51 9.65 0.25
C ALA A 265 -10.19 8.36 -0.52
N PHE A 266 -11.18 7.73 -1.15
CA PHE A 266 -10.96 6.56 -1.99
C PHE A 266 -10.10 6.86 -3.22
N LEU A 267 -10.37 7.96 -3.94
CA LEU A 267 -9.61 8.33 -5.14
C LEU A 267 -8.15 8.71 -4.83
N LYS A 268 -7.89 9.28 -3.65
CA LYS A 268 -6.54 9.59 -3.16
C LYS A 268 -5.74 8.33 -2.87
N VAL A 269 -6.38 7.32 -2.28
CA VAL A 269 -5.70 6.12 -1.76
C VAL A 269 -5.62 5.00 -2.81
N LEU A 270 -6.68 4.80 -3.58
CA LEU A 270 -6.78 3.72 -4.56
C LEU A 270 -6.18 4.17 -5.90
N PRO A 271 -5.12 3.52 -6.41
CA PRO A 271 -4.51 3.92 -7.68
C PRO A 271 -5.51 3.79 -8.83
N GLN A 272 -5.57 4.81 -9.70
CA GLN A 272 -6.47 4.89 -10.87
C GLN A 272 -6.45 3.62 -11.75
N ARG A 273 -5.35 2.86 -11.75
CA ARG A 273 -5.21 1.57 -12.44
C ARG A 273 -6.12 0.44 -11.93
N LYS A 274 -6.85 0.61 -10.83
CA LYS A 274 -7.92 -0.32 -10.40
C LYS A 274 -9.29 -0.04 -11.06
N GLY A 275 -9.36 0.91 -11.99
CA GLY A 275 -10.59 1.21 -12.73
C GLY A 275 -11.61 2.00 -11.91
N ALA A 276 -11.16 2.70 -10.87
CA ALA A 276 -11.97 3.60 -10.05
C ALA A 276 -12.50 4.76 -10.91
N ILE A 277 -13.65 4.55 -11.53
CA ILE A 277 -14.44 5.61 -12.18
C ILE A 277 -15.47 6.03 -11.13
N GLY A 278 -15.43 7.30 -10.74
CA GLY A 278 -16.44 7.84 -9.82
C GLY A 278 -17.81 7.77 -10.47
N LYS A 279 -18.82 7.24 -9.76
CA LYS A 279 -20.20 7.37 -10.23
C LYS A 279 -20.55 8.87 -10.33
N LYS A 280 -21.16 9.27 -11.44
CA LYS A 280 -21.75 10.60 -11.61
C LYS A 280 -22.96 10.67 -10.69
N GLU A 281 -23.10 11.76 -9.95
CA GLU A 281 -24.34 12.09 -9.27
C GLU A 281 -25.38 12.35 -10.36
N ASN A 282 -26.49 11.61 -10.34
CA ASN A 282 -27.68 11.97 -11.11
C ASN A 282 -28.38 13.07 -10.30
N ASP A 283 -28.34 14.31 -10.79
CA ASP A 283 -29.23 15.37 -10.36
C ASP A 283 -30.67 15.00 -10.77
N ASP A 284 -31.38 14.30 -9.87
CA ASP A 284 -32.84 14.17 -9.96
C ASP A 284 -33.48 15.48 -9.45
N HIS A 285 -33.44 16.53 -10.27
CA HIS A 285 -34.38 17.64 -10.13
C HIS A 285 -35.69 17.28 -10.85
N ASN A 286 -36.61 16.72 -10.07
CA ASN A 286 -38.01 16.59 -10.43
C ASN A 286 -38.71 17.96 -10.29
N SER A 287 -39.04 18.59 -11.42
CA SER A 287 -40.11 19.60 -11.48
C SER A 287 -40.84 19.48 -12.82
N THR A 288 -42.11 19.10 -12.73
CA THR A 288 -43.04 18.86 -13.82
C THR A 288 -43.75 20.15 -14.27
N SER A 289 -43.97 20.27 -15.60
CA SER A 289 -45.03 21.03 -16.34
C SER A 289 -45.09 22.56 -16.20
N GLU A 290 -45.39 23.39 -17.21
CA GLU A 290 -45.95 23.20 -18.55
C GLU A 290 -45.72 24.47 -19.43
N SER A 291 -46.10 24.37 -20.71
CA SER A 291 -45.78 25.22 -21.87
C SER A 291 -46.26 26.69 -21.88
N SER A 292 -45.59 27.54 -22.68
CA SER A 292 -46.26 28.41 -23.67
C SER A 292 -45.26 29.05 -24.65
N ALA A 293 -45.66 29.12 -25.92
CA ALA A 293 -44.89 29.62 -27.06
C ALA A 293 -45.06 31.13 -27.28
N THR A 294 -44.05 31.82 -27.83
CA THR A 294 -44.06 32.51 -29.15
C THR A 294 -42.91 33.51 -29.37
N SER A 295 -42.49 33.56 -30.65
CA SER A 295 -41.87 34.65 -31.47
C SER A 295 -40.44 35.15 -31.24
N GLU A 296 -39.59 34.78 -32.21
CA GLU A 296 -38.67 35.59 -33.06
C GLU A 296 -38.01 36.88 -32.52
N SER A 297 -36.67 36.94 -32.59
CA SER A 297 -35.95 37.85 -33.52
C SER A 297 -34.44 37.62 -33.50
N GLU A 298 -33.84 37.86 -34.66
CA GLU A 298 -32.48 37.58 -35.10
C GLU A 298 -31.41 38.44 -34.41
N SER A 299 -30.17 37.94 -34.29
CA SER A 299 -28.95 38.60 -34.84
C SER A 299 -27.66 37.80 -34.58
N LYS A 300 -27.21 37.14 -35.66
CA LYS A 300 -25.83 37.08 -36.19
C LYS A 300 -24.66 37.41 -35.24
N ASN A 301 -23.77 36.44 -35.03
CA ASN A 301 -22.41 36.55 -35.54
C ASN A 301 -21.75 35.17 -35.66
N CYS A 302 -21.41 34.78 -36.90
CA CYS A 302 -20.61 33.61 -37.21
C CYS A 302 -19.22 34.09 -37.61
N ILE A 303 -18.17 33.47 -37.09
CA ILE A 303 -16.90 33.34 -37.82
C ILE A 303 -16.50 31.87 -37.73
N ALA A 304 -16.68 31.17 -38.84
CA ALA A 304 -16.05 29.89 -39.15
C ALA A 304 -15.04 30.14 -40.28
N LEU A 305 -13.91 29.45 -40.22
CA LEU A 305 -13.01 29.15 -41.34
C LEU A 305 -12.23 27.90 -40.93
N GLU A 306 -12.03 26.84 -41.72
CA GLU A 306 -12.81 26.18 -42.78
C GLU A 306 -12.07 24.83 -43.00
N PRO A 307 -12.75 23.69 -43.22
CA PRO A 307 -12.11 22.46 -43.68
C PRO A 307 -12.18 22.36 -45.22
N LEU A 308 -11.06 22.01 -45.87
CA LEU A 308 -11.01 21.58 -47.27
C LEU A 308 -10.67 20.08 -47.32
N LYS A 309 -11.13 19.26 -48.28
CA LYS A 309 -12.19 19.31 -49.29
C LYS A 309 -12.42 17.85 -49.69
N THR A 310 -13.68 17.51 -49.95
CA THR A 310 -14.16 16.27 -50.54
C THR A 310 -13.87 16.19 -52.05
N CYS A 311 -13.80 14.97 -52.60
CA CYS A 311 -14.44 14.67 -53.89
C CYS A 311 -14.91 13.21 -53.94
N THR A 312 -16.08 13.06 -54.56
CA THR A 312 -17.04 11.96 -54.56
C THR A 312 -16.82 10.93 -55.66
N SER A 313 -17.26 9.68 -55.43
CA SER A 313 -18.12 8.95 -56.40
C SER A 313 -18.76 7.72 -55.75
N GLU A 314 -20.05 7.56 -56.03
CA GLU A 314 -20.92 6.45 -55.65
C GLU A 314 -20.50 5.11 -56.26
N SER A 315 -20.70 3.99 -55.56
CA SER A 315 -21.43 2.81 -56.08
C SER A 315 -21.41 1.64 -55.10
N ASN A 316 -22.55 0.96 -55.02
CA ASN A 316 -22.84 -0.30 -54.33
C ASN A 316 -21.76 -1.39 -54.45
N GLY A 317 -21.57 -2.19 -53.39
CA GLY A 317 -20.86 -3.46 -53.49
C GLY A 317 -20.44 -4.05 -52.14
N THR A 318 -21.18 -5.05 -51.69
CA THR A 318 -20.77 -6.08 -50.72
C THR A 318 -19.43 -6.70 -51.11
N LEU A 319 -18.50 -6.92 -50.16
CA LEU A 319 -17.41 -7.94 -50.13
C LEU A 319 -16.53 -7.64 -48.89
N GLU A 320 -16.51 -8.53 -47.89
CA GLU A 320 -15.45 -9.52 -47.64
C GLU A 320 -14.06 -8.90 -47.44
N THR A 321 -13.60 -8.84 -46.18
CA THR A 321 -12.22 -8.47 -45.83
C THR A 321 -11.46 -9.70 -45.34
N GLU A 322 -10.52 -10.16 -46.17
CA GLU A 322 -9.48 -11.13 -45.82
C GLU A 322 -8.29 -10.44 -45.14
N GLY A 323 -7.64 -11.13 -44.20
CA GLY A 323 -6.41 -10.70 -43.55
C GLY A 323 -5.25 -11.61 -43.92
N SER A 324 -4.08 -11.04 -44.22
CA SER A 324 -2.83 -11.78 -44.48
C SER A 324 -1.78 -11.50 -43.39
N ILE A 325 -0.92 -12.48 -43.12
CA ILE A 325 0.24 -12.37 -42.21
C ILE A 325 1.50 -12.73 -43.00
N THR A 326 2.53 -11.89 -42.92
CA THR A 326 3.84 -12.10 -43.55
C THR A 326 4.82 -12.74 -42.58
N ILE A 327 5.43 -13.87 -42.94
CA ILE A 327 6.59 -14.43 -42.24
C ILE A 327 7.68 -14.75 -43.26
N LYS A 328 8.85 -14.11 -43.12
CA LYS A 328 10.09 -14.39 -43.87
C LYS A 328 9.96 -14.48 -45.41
N GLY A 329 9.23 -13.53 -46.00
CA GLY A 329 9.37 -13.21 -47.42
C GLY A 329 8.65 -14.12 -48.42
N GLU A 330 7.78 -15.02 -47.97
CA GLU A 330 6.82 -15.73 -48.83
C GLU A 330 5.40 -15.49 -48.35
N THR A 331 4.49 -15.19 -49.28
CA THR A 331 3.06 -14.97 -49.03
C THR A 331 2.30 -16.24 -49.41
N VAL A 332 1.50 -16.79 -48.49
CA VAL A 332 0.65 -17.96 -48.73
C VAL A 332 -0.81 -17.56 -48.52
N GLU A 333 -1.66 -17.76 -49.53
CA GLU A 333 -3.12 -17.61 -49.47
C GLU A 333 -3.77 -18.95 -49.08
N MET A 334 -4.68 -18.95 -48.10
CA MET A 334 -5.43 -20.15 -47.69
C MET A 334 -6.86 -19.79 -47.25
N CYS A 335 -7.81 -20.64 -47.65
CA CYS A 335 -9.25 -20.50 -47.39
C CYS A 335 -9.65 -20.79 -45.92
N ASN A 336 -10.80 -20.22 -45.53
CA ASN A 336 -11.20 -19.93 -44.15
C ASN A 336 -11.77 -21.09 -43.29
N GLU A 337 -11.53 -22.35 -43.65
CA GLU A 337 -12.05 -23.52 -42.88
C GLU A 337 -11.01 -24.21 -41.97
N ASP A 338 -9.73 -23.84 -42.04
CA ASP A 338 -8.65 -24.51 -41.26
C ASP A 338 -8.11 -23.72 -40.04
N VAL A 339 -8.55 -22.48 -39.80
CA VAL A 339 -8.02 -21.65 -38.68
C VAL A 339 -8.72 -21.94 -37.33
N LYS A 340 -9.83 -22.69 -37.34
CA LYS A 340 -10.56 -23.09 -36.11
C LYS A 340 -10.17 -24.45 -35.52
N LYS A 341 -9.17 -25.16 -36.06
CA LYS A 341 -8.86 -26.55 -35.67
C LYS A 341 -7.49 -26.80 -35.04
N LEU A 342 -6.81 -25.76 -34.50
CA LEU A 342 -5.46 -25.89 -33.91
C LEU A 342 -5.32 -25.47 -32.44
N CYS A 343 -6.41 -25.31 -31.69
CA CYS A 343 -6.34 -25.06 -30.24
C CYS A 343 -7.46 -25.73 -29.43
N VAL A 344 -7.85 -26.97 -29.77
CA VAL A 344 -8.51 -27.89 -28.82
C VAL A 344 -8.04 -29.30 -29.18
N ASP A 345 -7.77 -30.15 -28.18
CA ASP A 345 -7.38 -31.57 -28.25
C ASP A 345 -5.87 -31.91 -28.26
N GLY A 346 -5.21 -31.57 -27.15
CA GLY A 346 -4.01 -32.29 -26.69
C GLY A 346 -4.38 -33.33 -25.62
N SER A 347 -4.87 -34.50 -26.03
CA SER A 347 -5.11 -35.65 -25.15
C SER A 347 -4.39 -36.90 -25.65
N GLN A 348 -3.56 -37.47 -24.77
CA GLN A 348 -3.27 -38.90 -24.57
C GLN A 348 -2.51 -39.74 -25.63
N SER A 349 -1.48 -40.40 -25.11
CA SER A 349 -1.13 -41.83 -25.23
C SER A 349 -0.65 -42.40 -26.58
N THR A 350 0.66 -42.64 -26.65
CA THR A 350 1.24 -44.01 -26.71
C THR A 350 2.57 -44.04 -25.99
#